data_AF-A0A7K5IX29-F1
#
_entry.id   AF-A0A7K5IX29-F1
#
_cell.length_a   1.000
_cell.length_b   1.000
_cell.length_c   1.000
_cell.angle_alpha   90.00
_cell.angle_beta   90.00
_cell.angle_gamma   90.00
#
_symmetry.space_group_name_H-M   'P 1'
#
loop_
_entity.id
_entity.type
_entity.pdbx_description
1 polymer ?
#
loop_
_entity_poly.entity_id
_entity_poly.type
_entity_poly.pdbx_seq_one_letter_code
_entity_poly.pdbx_strand_id
1 'polypeptide(L)'
;EKRAVIQIEKNGYPDLIYINAAKIFQGIHTEKSEDKIQVRYGDNSESPMMAFKDEHSRRVSYELAFNTLKYQDLLEEILLDSRTYPCYSIPDELTSLLVVMLYDLQDRKFKKRKIFAEEELVAEVQEIEDYLYSYRTKLAAALARCRIKYDALSIEYFVPETIWKQEQRASTLPLCFWINTFKISLEDVIRDLEMKGFRKVESVSDFDHYTYAVDQHCPDVLVFPSSLREELLNFDLFADCKLLLQ
;
A
#
# COMPACT_ATOMS: atom_id res chain seq x y z
N GLU A 1 -25.80 -4.89 16.09
CA GLU A 1 -25.53 -3.67 15.30
C GLU A 1 -24.38 -3.92 14.34
N LYS A 2 -24.55 -3.60 13.04
CA LYS A 2 -23.45 -3.63 12.07
C LYS A 2 -22.61 -2.38 12.31
N ARG A 3 -21.41 -2.52 12.89
CA ARG A 3 -20.41 -1.44 12.92
C ARG A 3 -20.15 -1.01 11.48
N ALA A 4 -20.59 0.19 11.12
CA ALA A 4 -20.20 0.82 9.87
C ALA A 4 -18.70 1.09 9.96
N VAL A 5 -17.91 0.31 9.23
CA VAL A 5 -16.51 0.64 8.99
C VAL A 5 -16.52 1.96 8.22
N ILE A 6 -16.05 3.03 8.85
CA ILE A 6 -15.82 4.30 8.17
C ILE A 6 -14.68 4.03 7.19
N GLN A 7 -15.04 3.72 5.94
CA GLN A 7 -14.09 3.51 4.87
C GLN A 7 -13.56 4.89 4.50
N ILE A 8 -12.36 5.23 4.96
CA ILE A 8 -11.66 6.45 4.59
C ILE A 8 -11.56 6.48 3.06
N GLU A 9 -12.13 7.50 2.41
CA GLU A 9 -12.05 7.63 0.95
C GLU A 9 -10.57 7.78 0.56
N LYS A 10 -10.04 6.79 -0.16
CA LYS A 10 -8.69 6.87 -0.73
C LYS A 10 -8.69 7.88 -1.88
N ASN A 11 -7.87 8.92 -1.73
CA ASN A 11 -7.78 10.05 -2.65
C ASN A 11 -6.78 9.84 -3.80
N GLY A 12 -6.10 8.69 -3.81
CA GLY A 12 -4.99 8.36 -4.73
C GLY A 12 -3.66 8.84 -4.16
N TYR A 13 -2.59 8.61 -4.93
CA TYR A 13 -1.23 8.96 -4.55
C TYR A 13 -0.66 10.07 -5.44
N PRO A 14 0.38 10.78 -4.96
CA PRO A 14 1.17 11.68 -5.79
C PRO A 14 1.88 10.95 -6.95
N ASP A 15 2.13 11.64 -8.06
CA ASP A 15 2.77 11.10 -9.27
C ASP A 15 4.09 10.38 -8.96
N LEU A 16 4.93 10.98 -8.12
CA LEU A 16 6.22 10.40 -7.74
C LEU A 16 6.09 9.04 -7.01
N ILE A 17 5.01 8.84 -6.25
CA ILE A 17 4.74 7.55 -5.59
C ILE A 17 4.39 6.49 -6.64
N TYR A 18 3.57 6.81 -7.64
CA TYR A 18 3.28 5.87 -8.73
C TYR A 18 4.53 5.50 -9.51
N ILE A 19 5.38 6.47 -9.85
CA ILE A 19 6.65 6.21 -10.54
C ILE A 19 7.56 5.30 -9.72
N ASN A 20 7.75 5.59 -8.43
CA ASN A 20 8.57 4.76 -7.56
C ASN A 20 7.98 3.35 -7.39
N ALA A 21 6.67 3.24 -7.18
CA ALA A 21 5.99 1.96 -7.06
C ALA A 21 6.08 1.13 -8.36
N ALA A 22 5.95 1.76 -9.52
CA ALA A 22 6.11 1.12 -10.83
C ALA A 22 7.53 0.58 -11.03
N LYS A 23 8.55 1.35 -10.65
CA LYS A 23 9.96 0.91 -10.69
C LYS A 23 10.21 -0.28 -9.76
N ILE A 24 9.68 -0.23 -8.54
CA ILE A 24 9.81 -1.34 -7.58
C ILE A 24 9.10 -2.59 -8.13
N PHE A 25 7.86 -2.44 -8.58
CA PHE A 25 7.06 -3.52 -9.15
C PHE A 25 7.76 -4.15 -10.37
N GLN A 26 8.27 -3.35 -11.30
CA GLN A 26 9.02 -3.81 -12.46
C GLN A 26 10.19 -4.73 -12.04
N GLY A 27 10.91 -4.39 -10.96
CA GLY A 27 12.03 -5.20 -10.47
C GLY A 27 11.65 -6.50 -9.75
N ILE A 28 10.38 -6.68 -9.35
CA ILE A 28 9.93 -7.82 -8.53
C ILE A 28 8.75 -8.60 -9.13
N HIS A 29 8.22 -8.15 -10.28
CA HIS A 29 7.07 -8.79 -10.92
C HIS A 29 7.36 -10.24 -11.30
N THR A 30 6.31 -11.05 -11.35
CA THR A 30 6.45 -12.45 -11.73
C THR A 30 6.52 -12.54 -13.25
N GLU A 31 7.71 -12.82 -13.79
CA GLU A 31 7.90 -13.11 -15.21
C GLU A 31 7.20 -14.44 -15.57
N LYS A 32 6.37 -14.42 -16.62
CA LYS A 32 5.69 -15.62 -17.13
C LYS A 32 6.54 -16.24 -18.24
N SER A 33 6.49 -17.58 -18.34
CA SER A 33 7.14 -18.30 -19.45
C SER A 33 6.64 -17.79 -20.80
N GLU A 34 7.50 -17.72 -21.83
CA GLU A 34 7.20 -17.16 -23.16
C GLU A 34 5.86 -17.63 -23.75
N ASP A 35 5.49 -18.90 -23.57
CA ASP A 35 4.23 -19.48 -24.06
C ASP A 35 2.95 -18.97 -23.35
N LYS A 36 3.10 -18.25 -22.24
CA LYS A 36 2.02 -17.76 -21.36
C LYS A 36 2.02 -16.24 -21.17
N ILE A 37 2.94 -15.52 -21.80
CA ILE A 37 3.01 -14.06 -21.70
C ILE A 37 1.81 -13.47 -22.45
N GLN A 38 0.87 -12.90 -21.69
CA GLN A 38 -0.29 -12.19 -22.25
C GLN A 38 -0.18 -10.68 -22.04
N VAL A 39 0.57 -10.24 -21.02
CA VAL A 39 0.91 -8.84 -20.74
C VAL A 39 2.42 -8.70 -20.77
N ARG A 40 2.93 -7.75 -21.56
CA ARG A 40 4.36 -7.48 -21.72
C ARG A 40 4.78 -6.30 -20.87
N TYR A 41 5.78 -6.54 -20.04
CA TYR A 41 6.50 -5.52 -19.29
C TYR A 41 7.77 -5.17 -20.07
N GLY A 42 8.10 -3.88 -20.16
CA GLY A 42 9.32 -3.43 -20.83
C GLY A 42 10.60 -3.95 -20.15
N ASP A 43 11.71 -3.83 -20.86
CA ASP A 43 13.00 -4.32 -20.37
C ASP A 43 13.49 -3.57 -19.14
N ASN A 44 14.19 -4.28 -18.25
CA ASN A 44 14.83 -3.73 -17.05
C ASN A 44 16.08 -2.86 -17.37
N SER A 45 16.02 -1.99 -18.38
CA SER A 45 17.13 -1.09 -18.68
C SER A 45 17.32 -0.10 -17.52
N GLU A 46 18.56 -0.01 -17.03
CA GLU A 46 19.05 0.75 -15.88
C GLU A 46 17.97 1.45 -15.04
N SER A 47 17.59 0.83 -13.91
CA SER A 47 16.65 1.44 -12.97
C SER A 47 17.13 2.86 -12.63
N PRO A 48 16.41 3.93 -13.03
CA PRO A 48 16.80 5.27 -12.62
C PRO A 48 16.69 5.32 -11.09
N MET A 49 17.68 5.89 -10.41
CA MET A 49 17.68 6.04 -8.95
C MET A 49 16.27 6.38 -8.45
N MET A 50 15.74 5.57 -7.53
CA MET A 50 14.46 5.86 -6.88
C MET A 50 14.63 7.16 -6.09
N ALA A 51 13.81 8.16 -6.41
CA ALA A 51 13.83 9.45 -5.73
C ALA A 51 12.72 9.43 -4.68
N PHE A 52 13.09 9.13 -3.44
CA PHE A 52 12.17 9.24 -2.31
C PHE A 52 12.33 10.61 -1.66
N LYS A 53 11.22 11.33 -1.52
CA LYS A 53 11.19 12.63 -0.82
C LYS A 53 11.50 12.46 0.67
N ASP A 54 10.95 11.41 1.27
CA ASP A 54 11.00 11.13 2.70
C ASP A 54 10.69 9.62 2.95
N GLU A 55 10.89 9.15 4.18
CA GLU A 55 10.67 7.74 4.56
C GLU A 55 9.20 7.30 4.45
N HIS A 56 8.24 8.21 4.66
CA HIS A 56 6.84 7.88 4.44
C HIS A 56 6.55 7.68 2.95
N SER A 57 7.01 8.60 2.08
CA SER A 57 6.92 8.45 0.62
C SER A 57 7.55 7.14 0.14
N ARG A 58 8.68 6.73 0.74
CA ARG A 58 9.31 5.44 0.49
C ARG A 58 8.42 4.28 0.89
N ARG A 59 7.94 4.24 2.14
CA ARG A 59 7.07 3.16 2.63
C ARG A 59 5.83 2.99 1.75
N VAL A 60 5.13 4.07 1.44
CA VAL A 60 3.90 4.04 0.64
C VAL A 60 4.18 3.54 -0.78
N SER A 61 5.33 3.91 -1.37
CA SER A 61 5.74 3.40 -2.70
C SER A 61 5.95 1.88 -2.68
N TYR A 62 6.63 1.35 -1.65
CA TYR A 62 6.81 -0.10 -1.49
C TYR A 62 5.48 -0.81 -1.23
N GLU A 63 4.65 -0.28 -0.34
CA GLU A 63 3.34 -0.85 -0.04
C GLU A 63 2.47 -0.93 -1.29
N LEU A 64 2.44 0.13 -2.10
CA LEU A 64 1.69 0.15 -3.35
C LEU A 64 2.24 -0.88 -4.35
N ALA A 65 3.56 -1.00 -4.48
CA ALA A 65 4.19 -1.98 -5.36
C ALA A 65 3.89 -3.43 -4.93
N PHE A 66 4.04 -3.74 -3.63
CA PHE A 66 3.78 -5.09 -3.10
C PHE A 66 2.30 -5.46 -3.16
N ASN A 67 1.40 -4.53 -2.87
CA ASN A 67 -0.01 -4.75 -3.05
C ASN A 67 -0.35 -5.00 -4.52
N THR A 68 0.27 -4.28 -5.46
CA THR A 68 0.11 -4.53 -6.89
C THR A 68 0.61 -5.94 -7.26
N LEU A 69 1.79 -6.34 -6.77
CA LEU A 69 2.36 -7.67 -6.98
C LEU A 69 1.43 -8.78 -6.51
N LYS A 70 0.83 -8.60 -5.32
CA LYS A 70 -0.12 -9.55 -4.73
C LYS A 70 -1.30 -9.85 -5.66
N TYR A 71 -1.74 -8.87 -6.45
CA TYR A 71 -2.87 -9.00 -7.37
C TYR A 71 -2.45 -8.97 -8.85
N GLN A 72 -1.18 -9.22 -9.17
CA GLN A 72 -0.66 -9.14 -10.55
C GLN A 72 -1.53 -9.93 -11.54
N ASP A 73 -1.82 -11.20 -11.26
CA ASP A 73 -2.62 -12.06 -12.14
C ASP A 73 -4.05 -11.52 -12.37
N LEU A 74 -4.69 -11.01 -11.32
CA LEU A 74 -6.02 -10.40 -11.42
C LEU A 74 -5.97 -9.13 -12.28
N LEU A 75 -4.97 -8.28 -12.07
CA LEU A 75 -4.84 -7.02 -12.79
C LEU A 75 -4.58 -7.25 -14.28
N GLU A 76 -3.73 -8.23 -14.61
CA GLU A 76 -3.51 -8.67 -15.99
C GLU A 76 -4.80 -9.25 -16.60
N GLU A 77 -5.55 -10.09 -15.88
CA GLU A 77 -6.83 -10.63 -16.37
C GLU A 77 -7.85 -9.51 -16.66
N ILE A 78 -7.92 -8.49 -15.81
CA ILE A 78 -8.78 -7.32 -16.03
C ILE A 78 -8.39 -6.57 -17.31
N LEU A 79 -7.09 -6.34 -17.53
CA LEU A 79 -6.59 -5.65 -18.73
C LEU A 79 -6.94 -6.40 -20.02
N LEU A 80 -6.82 -7.72 -20.00
CA LEU A 80 -7.11 -8.58 -21.15
C LEU A 80 -8.63 -8.73 -21.39
N ASP A 81 -9.40 -9.00 -20.34
CA ASP A 81 -10.86 -9.20 -20.44
C ASP A 81 -11.62 -7.90 -20.79
N SER A 82 -11.11 -6.75 -20.35
CA SER A 82 -11.64 -5.44 -20.74
C SER A 82 -11.31 -5.04 -22.18
N ARG A 83 -10.41 -5.78 -22.84
CA ARG A 83 -9.85 -5.50 -24.18
C ARG A 83 -9.19 -4.12 -24.27
N THR A 84 -8.67 -3.61 -23.16
CA THR A 84 -7.85 -2.40 -23.15
C THR A 84 -6.41 -2.73 -23.52
N TYR A 85 -5.94 -3.92 -23.18
CA TYR A 85 -4.61 -4.42 -23.55
C TYR A 85 -4.67 -5.40 -24.74
N PRO A 86 -3.68 -5.41 -25.67
CA PRO A 86 -2.49 -4.55 -25.73
C PRO A 86 -2.81 -3.09 -26.02
N CYS A 87 -2.13 -2.21 -25.30
CA CYS A 87 -2.29 -0.77 -25.48
C CYS A 87 -1.31 -0.26 -26.52
N TYR A 88 -1.79 0.08 -27.72
CA TYR A 88 -0.91 0.64 -28.77
C TYR A 88 -0.48 2.09 -28.52
N SER A 89 -1.16 2.81 -27.61
CA SER A 89 -0.82 4.19 -27.27
C SER A 89 0.19 4.30 -26.14
N ILE A 90 0.38 3.25 -25.33
CA ILE A 90 1.26 3.24 -24.17
C ILE A 90 2.42 2.27 -24.47
N PRO A 91 3.68 2.72 -24.44
CA PRO A 91 4.84 1.84 -24.60
C PRO A 91 4.91 0.74 -23.53
N ASP A 92 5.48 -0.41 -23.87
CA ASP A 92 5.58 -1.56 -22.95
C ASP A 92 6.40 -1.22 -21.68
N GLU A 93 7.30 -0.23 -21.75
CA GLU A 93 8.07 0.31 -20.62
C GLU A 93 7.18 0.94 -19.54
N LEU A 94 5.98 1.40 -19.90
CA LEU A 94 5.01 1.97 -18.96
C LEU A 94 3.97 0.94 -18.48
N THR A 95 4.04 -0.33 -18.88
CA THR A 95 3.09 -1.36 -18.43
C THR A 95 3.13 -1.54 -16.92
N SER A 96 4.29 -1.46 -16.28
CA SER A 96 4.39 -1.51 -14.80
C SER A 96 3.65 -0.34 -14.14
N LEU A 97 3.75 0.86 -14.71
CA LEU A 97 3.01 2.02 -14.24
C LEU A 97 1.49 1.84 -14.45
N LEU A 98 1.08 1.33 -15.62
CA LEU A 98 -0.30 1.01 -15.93
C LEU A 98 -0.93 0.06 -14.92
N VAL A 99 -0.22 -1.03 -14.56
CA VAL A 99 -0.71 -2.05 -13.64
C VAL A 99 -0.80 -1.52 -12.20
N VAL A 100 0.22 -0.78 -11.75
CA VAL A 100 0.22 -0.12 -10.43
C VAL A 100 -0.93 0.88 -10.31
N MET A 101 -1.14 1.72 -11.33
CA MET A 101 -2.23 2.70 -11.33
C MET A 101 -3.61 2.04 -11.46
N LEU A 102 -3.71 0.90 -12.15
CA LEU A 102 -4.94 0.11 -12.20
C LEU A 102 -5.31 -0.45 -10.81
N TYR A 103 -4.32 -0.93 -10.05
CA TYR A 103 -4.54 -1.39 -8.67
C TYR A 103 -5.10 -0.29 -7.78
N ASP A 104 -4.53 0.91 -7.84
CA ASP A 104 -5.06 2.07 -7.10
C ASP A 104 -6.47 2.47 -7.61
N LEU A 105 -6.68 2.50 -8.93
CA LEU A 105 -7.96 2.90 -9.52
C LEU A 105 -9.11 1.98 -9.10
N GLN A 106 -8.90 0.67 -9.06
CA GLN A 106 -9.93 -0.27 -8.61
C GLN A 106 -10.22 -0.11 -7.10
N ASP A 107 -9.19 0.18 -6.30
CA ASP A 107 -9.33 0.35 -4.85
C ASP A 107 -10.20 1.58 -4.54
N ARG A 108 -10.00 2.65 -5.31
CA ARG A 108 -10.81 3.89 -5.31
C ARG A 108 -12.15 3.77 -6.04
N LYS A 109 -12.59 2.55 -6.35
CA LYS A 109 -13.88 2.27 -7.03
C LYS A 109 -14.02 2.99 -8.37
N PHE A 110 -12.93 3.09 -9.13
CA PHE A 110 -12.88 3.72 -10.46
C PHE A 110 -13.27 5.21 -10.49
N LYS A 111 -13.13 5.91 -9.36
CA LYS A 111 -13.22 7.37 -9.29
C LYS A 111 -11.92 8.00 -9.82
N LYS A 112 -11.93 9.29 -10.18
CA LYS A 112 -10.67 10.01 -10.48
C LYS A 112 -9.94 10.33 -9.18
N ARG A 113 -8.60 10.40 -9.19
CA ARG A 113 -7.85 10.78 -7.98
C ARG A 113 -7.96 12.29 -7.75
N LYS A 114 -7.61 12.71 -6.54
CA LYS A 114 -7.51 14.13 -6.20
C LYS A 114 -6.06 14.58 -6.38
N ILE A 115 -5.83 15.49 -7.32
CA ILE A 115 -4.53 16.13 -7.53
C ILE A 115 -4.47 17.40 -6.67
N PHE A 116 -3.40 17.56 -5.90
CA PHE A 116 -3.18 18.75 -5.07
C PHE A 116 -2.34 19.78 -5.84
N ALA A 117 -2.51 21.07 -5.54
CA ALA A 117 -1.88 22.15 -6.31
C ALA A 117 -0.35 22.17 -6.16
N GLU A 118 0.16 21.60 -5.08
CA GLU A 118 1.58 21.51 -4.73
C GLU A 118 2.28 20.29 -5.35
N GLU A 119 1.57 19.46 -6.11
CA GLU A 119 2.07 18.22 -6.68
C GLU A 119 2.82 18.45 -7.99
N GLU A 120 4.04 17.93 -8.09
CA GLU A 120 4.79 17.89 -9.34
C GLU A 120 4.21 16.82 -10.25
N LEU A 121 3.65 17.24 -11.39
CA LEU A 121 2.99 16.35 -12.34
C LEU A 121 4.00 15.73 -13.30
N VAL A 122 3.87 14.43 -13.51
CA VAL A 122 4.70 13.63 -14.41
C VAL A 122 3.86 13.24 -15.62
N ALA A 123 4.34 13.56 -16.83
CA ALA A 123 3.56 13.42 -18.06
C ALA A 123 3.08 11.99 -18.30
N GLU A 124 3.94 11.01 -18.02
CA GLU A 124 3.66 9.58 -18.13
C GLU A 124 2.52 9.15 -17.20
N VAL A 125 2.49 9.67 -15.96
CA VAL A 125 1.42 9.36 -14.99
C VAL A 125 0.09 9.92 -15.47
N GLN A 126 0.08 11.16 -15.99
CA GLN A 126 -1.13 11.77 -16.53
C GLN A 126 -1.68 11.01 -17.74
N GLU A 127 -0.79 10.59 -18.65
CA GLU A 127 -1.16 9.81 -19.84
C GLU A 127 -1.80 8.47 -19.46
N ILE A 128 -1.19 7.73 -18.53
CA ILE A 128 -1.73 6.47 -18.02
C ILE A 128 -3.06 6.70 -17.28
N GLU A 129 -3.15 7.77 -16.47
CA GLU A 129 -4.37 8.09 -15.74
C GLU A 129 -5.55 8.35 -16.67
N ASP A 130 -5.36 9.24 -17.65
CA ASP A 130 -6.41 9.59 -18.60
C ASP A 130 -6.79 8.39 -19.47
N TYR A 131 -5.82 7.56 -19.85
CA TYR A 131 -6.07 6.29 -20.54
C TYR A 131 -6.96 5.37 -19.70
N LEU A 132 -6.55 5.04 -18.47
CA LEU A 132 -7.32 4.14 -17.59
C LEU A 132 -8.71 4.70 -17.30
N TYR A 133 -8.81 6.01 -17.08
CA TYR A 133 -10.08 6.66 -16.79
C TYR A 133 -11.03 6.65 -17.99
N SER A 134 -10.51 6.79 -19.22
CA SER A 134 -11.31 6.68 -20.44
C SER A 134 -11.97 5.31 -20.60
N TYR A 135 -11.34 4.25 -20.08
CA TYR A 135 -11.84 2.87 -20.11
C TYR A 135 -12.43 2.38 -18.79
N ARG A 136 -12.61 3.25 -17.79
CA ARG A 136 -13.03 2.88 -16.42
C ARG A 136 -14.25 1.96 -16.34
N THR A 137 -15.25 2.17 -17.20
CA THR A 137 -16.46 1.34 -17.24
C THR A 137 -16.16 -0.07 -17.72
N LYS A 138 -15.28 -0.22 -18.73
CA LYS A 138 -14.86 -1.53 -19.23
C LYS A 138 -14.01 -2.27 -18.19
N LEU A 139 -13.11 -1.57 -17.52
CA LEU A 139 -12.26 -2.11 -16.46
C LEU A 139 -13.10 -2.55 -15.25
N ALA A 140 -14.06 -1.72 -14.81
CA ALA A 140 -14.98 -2.07 -13.73
C ALA A 140 -15.85 -3.28 -14.08
N ALA A 141 -16.34 -3.35 -15.33
CA ALA A 141 -17.09 -4.49 -15.82
C ALA A 141 -16.23 -5.77 -15.89
N ALA A 142 -14.97 -5.66 -16.30
CA ALA A 142 -14.02 -6.78 -16.33
C ALA A 142 -13.73 -7.30 -14.92
N LEU A 143 -13.48 -6.41 -13.95
CA LEU A 143 -13.34 -6.81 -12.54
C LEU A 143 -14.61 -7.50 -12.02
N ALA A 144 -15.80 -7.01 -12.36
CA ALA A 144 -17.05 -7.65 -11.98
C ALA A 144 -17.20 -9.06 -12.60
N ARG A 145 -16.83 -9.23 -13.88
CA ARG A 145 -16.83 -10.55 -14.54
C ARG A 145 -15.81 -11.49 -13.91
N CYS A 146 -14.61 -11.03 -13.59
CA CYS A 146 -13.61 -11.81 -12.87
C CYS A 146 -14.19 -12.29 -11.53
N ARG A 147 -14.80 -11.37 -10.75
CA ARG A 147 -15.43 -11.72 -9.47
C ARG A 147 -16.52 -12.77 -9.60
N ILE A 148 -17.38 -12.67 -10.61
CA ILE A 148 -18.44 -13.68 -10.86
C ILE A 148 -17.82 -15.01 -11.29
N LYS A 149 -16.81 -15.00 -12.17
CA LYS A 149 -16.14 -16.19 -12.69
C LYS A 149 -15.50 -17.03 -11.59
N TYR A 150 -14.91 -16.38 -10.57
CA TYR A 150 -14.24 -17.05 -9.45
C TYR A 150 -15.06 -17.07 -8.15
N ASP A 151 -16.35 -16.70 -8.20
CA ASP A 151 -17.24 -16.60 -7.03
C ASP A 151 -16.63 -15.77 -5.86
N ALA A 152 -15.97 -14.66 -6.22
CA ALA A 152 -15.20 -13.83 -5.30
C ALA A 152 -15.97 -12.58 -4.84
N LEU A 153 -16.20 -12.48 -3.52
CA LEU A 153 -16.87 -11.35 -2.90
C LEU A 153 -16.03 -10.06 -2.90
N SER A 154 -14.70 -10.17 -2.93
CA SER A 154 -13.75 -9.06 -3.01
C SER A 154 -12.49 -9.50 -3.74
N ILE A 155 -11.59 -8.56 -4.03
CA ILE A 155 -10.30 -8.90 -4.64
C ILE A 155 -9.42 -9.75 -3.72
N GLU A 156 -9.66 -9.73 -2.40
CA GLU A 156 -8.88 -10.48 -1.41
C GLU A 156 -8.94 -12.00 -1.64
N TYR A 157 -10.01 -12.48 -2.29
CA TYR A 157 -10.20 -13.90 -2.64
C TYR A 157 -9.31 -14.37 -3.81
N PHE A 158 -8.68 -13.45 -4.54
CA PHE A 158 -7.76 -13.79 -5.62
C PHE A 158 -6.36 -14.14 -5.13
N VAL A 159 -6.15 -14.05 -3.81
CA VAL A 159 -4.88 -14.34 -3.17
C VAL A 159 -5.08 -15.61 -2.33
N PRO A 160 -4.06 -16.50 -2.23
CA PRO A 160 -4.15 -17.69 -1.39
C PRO A 160 -4.72 -17.40 0.01
N GLU A 161 -5.66 -18.25 0.45
CA GLU A 161 -6.36 -18.09 1.73
C GLU A 161 -5.39 -18.00 2.93
N THR A 162 -4.22 -18.63 2.82
CA THR A 162 -3.13 -18.55 3.80
C THR A 162 -2.64 -17.13 4.01
N ILE A 163 -2.44 -16.38 2.92
CA ILE A 163 -1.95 -15.00 2.96
C ILE A 163 -3.03 -14.10 3.56
N TRP A 164 -4.29 -14.24 3.11
CA TRP A 164 -5.40 -13.45 3.65
C TRP A 164 -5.61 -13.70 5.16
N LYS A 165 -5.62 -14.96 5.61
CA LYS A 165 -5.71 -15.29 7.05
C LYS A 165 -4.55 -14.72 7.84
N GLN A 166 -3.35 -14.71 7.28
CA GLN A 166 -2.17 -14.15 7.92
C GLN A 166 -2.29 -12.62 8.07
N GLU A 167 -2.74 -11.90 7.05
CA GLU A 167 -3.00 -10.46 7.12
C GLU A 167 -4.11 -10.11 8.10
N GLN A 168 -5.19 -10.90 8.12
CA GLN A 168 -6.27 -10.69 9.08
C GLN A 168 -5.78 -10.86 10.52
N ARG A 169 -4.91 -11.85 10.77
CA ARG A 169 -4.27 -12.01 12.10
C ARG A 169 -3.32 -10.86 12.41
N ALA A 170 -2.48 -10.48 11.45
CA ALA A 170 -1.53 -9.38 11.60
C ALA A 170 -2.21 -8.04 11.90
N SER A 171 -3.36 -7.75 11.29
CA SER A 171 -4.11 -6.51 11.54
C SER A 171 -4.79 -6.47 12.91
N THR A 172 -4.99 -7.62 13.55
CA THR A 172 -5.54 -7.73 14.91
C THR A 172 -4.48 -7.79 16.01
N LEU A 173 -3.22 -8.02 15.65
CA LEU A 173 -2.12 -8.13 16.62
C LEU A 173 -1.72 -6.73 17.11
N PRO A 174 -1.47 -6.57 18.42
CA PRO A 174 -0.86 -5.36 18.95
C PRO A 174 0.49 -5.07 18.29
N LEU A 175 0.76 -3.79 18.03
CA LEU A 175 2.00 -3.35 17.42
C LEU A 175 3.08 -3.28 18.49
N CYS A 176 4.17 -4.01 18.28
CA CYS A 176 5.32 -3.98 19.18
C CYS A 176 6.41 -3.09 18.57
N PHE A 177 6.92 -2.15 19.35
CA PHE A 177 7.99 -1.25 18.94
C PHE A 177 9.17 -1.38 19.90
N TRP A 178 10.36 -1.53 19.34
CA TRP A 178 11.61 -1.42 20.07
C TRP A 178 12.06 0.02 20.15
N ILE A 179 12.44 0.43 21.35
CA ILE A 179 13.12 1.70 21.59
C ILE A 179 14.57 1.55 21.20
N ASN A 180 15.03 2.43 20.31
CA ASN A 180 16.44 2.51 19.97
C ASN A 180 17.19 3.27 21.08
N THR A 181 17.66 2.53 22.08
CA THR A 181 18.36 3.06 23.27
C THR A 181 19.66 3.81 22.94
N PHE A 182 20.21 3.66 21.73
CA PHE A 182 21.34 4.46 21.26
C PHE A 182 20.96 5.88 20.84
N LYS A 183 19.68 6.15 20.55
CA LYS A 183 19.19 7.46 20.08
C LYS A 183 18.32 8.18 21.10
N ILE A 184 17.57 7.45 21.93
CA ILE A 184 16.63 8.03 22.89
C ILE A 184 16.49 7.12 24.11
N SER A 185 16.29 7.72 25.29
CA SER A 185 16.02 6.99 26.52
C SER A 185 14.53 6.62 26.62
N LEU A 186 14.20 5.61 27.44
CA LEU A 186 12.82 5.21 27.71
C LEU A 186 12.00 6.37 28.30
N GLU A 187 12.58 7.13 29.22
CA GLU A 187 11.91 8.25 29.88
C GLU A 187 11.58 9.38 28.90
N ASP A 188 12.48 9.65 27.95
CA ASP A 188 12.26 10.66 26.92
C ASP A 188 11.17 10.23 25.94
N VAL A 189 11.12 8.96 25.55
CA VAL A 189 10.03 8.42 24.73
C VAL A 189 8.69 8.53 25.44
N ILE A 190 8.63 8.15 26.73
CA ILE A 190 7.40 8.25 27.53
C ILE A 190 6.94 9.70 27.60
N ARG A 191 7.84 10.65 27.84
CA ARG A 191 7.52 12.08 27.88
C ARG A 191 6.99 12.57 26.54
N ASP A 192 7.60 12.17 25.42
CA ASP A 192 7.14 12.53 24.07
C ASP A 192 5.77 11.95 23.75
N LEU A 193 5.50 10.71 24.18
CA LEU A 193 4.19 10.07 24.05
C LEU A 193 3.13 10.76 24.92
N GLU A 194 3.45 11.10 26.17
CA GLU A 194 2.54 11.84 27.06
C GLU A 194 2.22 13.25 26.55
N MET A 195 3.21 13.97 26.01
CA MET A 195 2.99 15.28 25.36
C MET A 195 2.05 15.17 24.16
N LYS A 196 2.05 14.03 23.46
CA LYS A 196 1.14 13.72 22.36
C LYS A 196 -0.22 13.18 22.82
N GLY A 197 -0.45 13.05 24.12
CA GLY A 197 -1.73 12.64 24.71
C GLY A 197 -1.88 11.14 24.96
N PHE A 198 -0.82 10.35 24.78
CA PHE A 198 -0.86 8.91 25.04
C PHE A 198 -0.81 8.61 26.53
N ARG A 199 -1.58 7.59 26.95
CA ARG A 199 -1.61 7.13 28.35
C ARG A 199 -1.00 5.75 28.50
N LYS A 200 -0.18 5.58 29.53
CA LYS A 200 0.40 4.28 29.88
C LYS A 200 -0.65 3.37 30.52
N VAL A 201 -0.71 2.13 30.07
CA VAL A 201 -1.63 1.08 30.54
C VAL A 201 -0.83 -0.17 30.88
N GLU A 202 -1.27 -0.92 31.90
CA GLU A 202 -0.55 -2.11 32.39
C GLU A 202 -0.93 -3.41 31.65
N SER A 203 -2.08 -3.44 30.99
CA SER A 203 -2.60 -4.63 30.29
C SER A 203 -3.11 -4.31 28.89
N VAL A 204 -2.86 -5.23 27.95
CA VAL A 204 -3.37 -5.19 26.57
C VAL A 204 -4.91 -5.17 26.54
N SER A 205 -5.57 -5.68 27.59
CA SER A 205 -7.03 -5.71 27.70
C SER A 205 -7.67 -4.32 27.88
N ASP A 206 -6.90 -3.34 28.35
CA ASP A 206 -7.38 -1.97 28.62
C ASP A 206 -6.98 -1.00 27.48
N PHE A 207 -6.61 -1.55 26.32
CA PHE A 207 -6.25 -0.78 25.15
C PHE A 207 -7.44 0.02 24.58
N ASP A 208 -7.28 1.34 24.60
CA ASP A 208 -8.09 2.31 23.87
C ASP A 208 -7.22 3.10 22.87
N HIS A 209 -7.82 3.97 22.07
CA HIS A 209 -7.20 4.62 20.92
C HIS A 209 -5.89 5.37 21.23
N TYR A 210 -5.70 5.96 22.41
CA TYR A 210 -4.46 6.67 22.79
C TYR A 210 -3.79 6.04 24.00
N THR A 211 -3.57 4.73 23.95
CA THR A 211 -2.93 3.98 25.03
C THR A 211 -1.70 3.22 24.55
N TYR A 212 -0.75 2.99 25.45
CA TYR A 212 0.41 2.14 25.20
C TYR A 212 0.77 1.36 26.47
N ALA A 213 1.33 0.16 26.30
CA ALA A 213 1.88 -0.64 27.38
C ALA A 213 3.39 -0.83 27.19
N VAL A 214 4.11 -1.05 28.28
CA VAL A 214 5.50 -1.50 28.26
C VAL A 214 5.49 -3.01 28.46
N ASP A 215 6.23 -3.76 27.67
CA ASP A 215 6.29 -5.22 27.82
C ASP A 215 6.89 -5.60 29.19
N GLN A 216 6.29 -6.61 29.83
CA GLN A 216 6.68 -7.05 31.17
C GLN A 216 8.07 -7.70 31.19
N HIS A 217 8.48 -8.32 30.09
CA HIS A 217 9.73 -9.07 29.97
C HIS A 217 10.82 -8.27 29.25
N CYS A 218 10.44 -7.32 28.40
CA CYS A 218 11.34 -6.48 27.62
C CYS A 218 11.07 -4.99 27.87
N PRO A 219 11.85 -4.31 28.75
CA PRO A 219 11.60 -2.91 29.11
C PRO A 219 11.78 -1.93 27.94
N ASP A 220 12.50 -2.35 26.89
CA ASP A 220 12.73 -1.56 25.67
C ASP A 220 11.61 -1.75 24.63
N VAL A 221 10.57 -2.53 24.94
CA VAL A 221 9.46 -2.80 24.02
C VAL A 221 8.19 -2.09 24.48
N LEU A 222 7.63 -1.30 23.57
CA LEU A 222 6.33 -0.64 23.70
C LEU A 222 5.30 -1.36 22.85
N VAL A 223 4.12 -1.59 23.43
CA VAL A 223 3.00 -2.26 22.76
C VAL A 223 1.87 -1.26 22.58
N PHE A 224 1.38 -1.15 21.35
CA PHE A 224 0.29 -0.25 20.97
C PHE A 224 -0.88 -1.01 20.33
N PRO A 225 -2.11 -0.48 20.42
CA PRO A 225 -3.26 -0.94 19.62
C PRO A 225 -2.96 -0.92 18.12
N SER A 226 -3.47 -1.91 17.36
CA SER A 226 -3.26 -1.99 15.91
C SER A 226 -3.90 -0.84 15.13
N SER A 227 -4.94 -0.20 15.68
CA SER A 227 -5.61 0.97 15.09
C SER A 227 -4.67 2.17 14.92
N LEU A 228 -3.63 2.28 15.76
CA LEU A 228 -2.69 3.39 15.74
C LEU A 228 -1.55 3.23 14.73
N ARG A 229 -1.54 2.14 13.94
CA ARG A 229 -0.42 1.83 13.03
C ARG A 229 -0.05 3.00 12.15
N GLU A 230 -1.01 3.57 11.43
CA GLU A 230 -0.76 4.65 10.48
C GLU A 230 -0.30 5.94 11.17
N GLU A 231 -0.89 6.30 12.32
CA GLU A 231 -0.51 7.49 13.09
C GLU A 231 0.91 7.38 13.67
N LEU A 232 1.25 6.24 14.28
CA LEU A 232 2.56 6.00 14.87
C LEU A 232 3.67 5.99 13.83
N LEU A 233 3.39 5.38 12.69
CA LEU A 233 4.31 5.27 11.55
C LEU A 233 4.62 6.62 10.88
N ASN A 234 3.81 7.65 11.16
CA ASN A 234 3.97 9.02 10.67
C ASN A 234 4.61 9.97 11.70
N PHE A 235 4.90 9.49 12.91
CA PHE A 235 5.57 10.31 13.91
C PHE A 235 7.05 10.49 13.60
N ASP A 236 7.58 11.68 13.95
CA ASP A 236 9.01 11.99 13.84
C ASP A 236 9.89 10.98 14.60
N LEU A 237 9.36 10.39 15.67
CA LEU A 237 10.01 9.31 16.41
C LEU A 237 10.31 8.09 15.53
N PHE A 238 9.44 7.78 14.57
CA PHE A 238 9.67 6.72 13.61
C PHE A 238 10.60 7.19 12.48
N ALA A 239 10.39 8.40 11.95
CA ALA A 239 11.22 8.95 10.86
C ALA A 239 12.71 9.02 11.24
N ASP A 240 13.01 9.33 12.51
CA ASP A 240 14.38 9.37 13.05
C ASP A 240 14.94 7.98 13.44
N CYS A 241 14.21 6.89 13.21
CA CYS A 241 14.54 5.53 13.67
C CYS A 241 14.78 5.46 15.19
N LYS A 242 14.02 6.23 15.98
CA LYS A 242 14.03 6.18 17.46
C LYS A 242 13.13 5.05 17.97
N LEU A 243 12.06 4.73 17.24
CA LEU A 243 11.20 3.58 17.45
C LEU A 243 11.27 2.65 16.23
N LEU A 244 11.43 1.34 16.46
CA LEU A 244 11.52 0.32 15.42
C LEU A 244 10.35 -0.66 15.55
N LEU A 245 9.53 -0.80 14.49
CA LEU A 245 8.41 -1.75 14.49
C LEU A 245 8.91 -3.19 14.35
N GLN A 246 8.34 -4.11 15.14
CA GLN A 246 8.57 -5.57 15.07
C GLN A 246 7.42 -6.30 14.36
#